data_AF-A0AA49JAT1-F1
#
_entry.id   AF-A0AA49JAT1-F1
#
_cell.length_a   1.000
_cell.length_b   1.000
_cell.length_c   1.000
_cell.angle_alpha   90.00
_cell.angle_beta   90.00
_cell.angle_gamma   90.00
#
_symmetry.space_group_name_H-M   'P 1'
#
loop_
_entity.id
_entity.type
_entity.pdbx_description
1 polymer ?
#
loop_
_entity_poly.entity_id
_entity_poly.type
_entity_poly.pdbx_seq_one_letter_code
_entity_poly.pdbx_strand_id
1 'polypeptide(L)'
;MTKEEVIEAIKDIPIDSKIQVILKSGAIHEARLSSHKVDKIPEKKYETLTVPELPPALLVNGHIRQGNYRIEVEDIVKIAWVDN
;
A
#
# COMPACT_ATOMS: atom_id res chain seq x y z
N MET A 1 -10.52 -5.01 -1.00
CA MET A 1 -9.94 -6.13 -1.75
C MET A 1 -9.39 -7.15 -0.77
N THR A 2 -9.15 -8.38 -1.18
CA THR A 2 -8.35 -9.33 -0.39
C THR A 2 -6.84 -9.05 -0.60
N LYS A 3 -6.00 -9.59 0.28
CA LYS A 3 -4.53 -9.47 0.16
C LYS A 3 -4.03 -10.02 -1.18
N GLU A 4 -4.62 -11.11 -1.65
CA GLU A 4 -4.26 -11.81 -2.88
C GLU A 4 -4.56 -10.95 -4.11
N GLU A 5 -5.75 -10.35 -4.18
CA GLU A 5 -6.13 -9.46 -5.28
C GLU A 5 -5.21 -8.23 -5.37
N VAL A 6 -4.77 -7.69 -4.23
CA VAL A 6 -3.81 -6.58 -4.22
C VAL A 6 -2.45 -7.02 -4.73
N ILE A 7 -1.96 -8.20 -4.33
CA ILE A 7 -0.69 -8.76 -4.81
C ILE A 7 -0.76 -9.00 -6.32
N GLU A 8 -1.85 -9.58 -6.83
CA GLU A 8 -2.03 -9.78 -8.27
C GLU A 8 -2.08 -8.44 -9.02
N ALA A 9 -2.82 -7.45 -8.51
CA ALA A 9 -2.94 -6.14 -9.15
C ALA A 9 -1.61 -5.38 -9.25
N ILE A 10 -0.69 -5.59 -8.32
CA ILE A 10 0.63 -4.91 -8.31
C ILE A 10 1.75 -5.75 -8.91
N LYS A 11 1.56 -7.06 -9.10
CA LYS A 11 2.60 -7.99 -9.56
C LYS A 11 3.20 -7.59 -10.90
N ASP A 12 2.34 -7.11 -11.80
CA ASP A 12 2.73 -6.71 -13.16
C ASP A 12 3.14 -5.23 -13.24
N ILE A 13 2.96 -4.46 -12.15
CA ILE A 13 3.32 -3.04 -12.09
C ILE A 13 4.79 -2.91 -11.69
N PRO A 14 5.63 -2.19 -12.46
CA PRO A 14 7.01 -1.93 -12.06
C PRO A 14 7.09 -1.10 -10.76
N ILE A 15 8.14 -1.33 -9.97
CA ILE A 15 8.45 -0.45 -8.82
C ILE A 15 8.78 0.95 -9.36
N ASP A 16 8.34 1.99 -8.64
CA ASP A 16 8.37 3.41 -9.01
C ASP A 16 7.37 3.82 -10.12
N SER A 17 6.56 2.89 -10.65
CA SER A 17 5.47 3.24 -11.57
C SER A 17 4.34 4.00 -10.86
N LYS A 18 3.72 4.92 -11.60
CA LYS A 18 2.58 5.69 -11.11
C LYS A 18 1.33 4.82 -11.04
N ILE A 19 0.73 4.76 -9.87
CA ILE A 19 -0.51 4.02 -9.60
C ILE A 19 -1.56 4.95 -9.00
N GLN A 20 -2.82 4.68 -9.33
CA GLN A 20 -3.97 5.26 -8.69
C GLN A 20 -4.61 4.23 -7.79
N VAL A 21 -4.66 4.54 -6.50
CA VAL A 21 -5.30 3.69 -5.50
C VAL A 21 -6.65 4.30 -5.14
N ILE A 22 -7.71 3.55 -5.40
CA ILE A 22 -9.09 3.94 -5.10
C ILE A 22 -9.45 3.34 -3.74
N LEU A 23 -9.76 4.21 -2.78
CA LEU A 23 -10.15 3.82 -1.43
C LEU A 23 -11.66 3.60 -1.31
N LYS A 24 -12.08 2.86 -0.28
CA LYS A 24 -13.49 2.65 0.09
C LYS A 24 -14.23 3.95 0.37
N SER A 25 -13.52 4.98 0.83
CA SER A 25 -14.06 6.33 1.02
C SER A 25 -14.42 7.05 -0.29
N GLY A 26 -14.05 6.49 -1.45
CA GLY A 26 -14.16 7.15 -2.75
C GLY A 26 -12.99 8.08 -3.07
N ALA A 27 -12.02 8.24 -2.15
CA ALA A 27 -10.82 9.01 -2.40
C ALA A 27 -9.89 8.27 -3.39
N ILE A 28 -9.40 9.00 -4.39
CA ILE A 28 -8.40 8.51 -5.35
C ILE A 28 -7.05 9.09 -4.94
N HIS A 29 -6.12 8.22 -4.58
CA HIS A 29 -4.75 8.60 -4.26
C HIS A 29 -3.83 8.26 -5.42
N GLU A 30 -3.20 9.30 -5.98
CA GLU A 30 -2.09 9.10 -6.92
C GLU A 30 -0.80 8.89 -6.14
N ALA A 31 -0.16 7.76 -6.37
CA ALA A 31 1.06 7.36 -5.70
C ALA A 31 2.01 6.68 -6.67
N ARG A 32 3.25 6.45 -6.26
CA ARG A 32 4.15 5.53 -6.96
C ARG A 32 4.28 4.25 -6.17
N LEU A 33 4.33 3.11 -6.86
CA LEU A 33 4.52 1.83 -6.20
C LEU A 33 5.92 1.80 -5.57
N SER A 34 6.00 1.70 -4.24
CA SER A 34 7.29 1.66 -3.52
C SER A 34 7.78 0.22 -3.34
N SER A 35 6.84 -0.73 -3.17
CA SER A 35 7.16 -2.15 -3.04
C SER A 35 5.98 -3.03 -3.40
N HIS A 36 6.26 -4.24 -3.91
CA HIS A 36 5.29 -5.32 -4.06
C HIS A 36 4.93 -6.02 -2.74
N LYS A 37 5.56 -5.63 -1.61
CA LYS A 37 5.28 -6.22 -0.31
C LYS A 37 4.01 -5.63 0.29
N VAL A 38 3.05 -6.50 0.57
CA VAL A 38 1.74 -6.17 1.17
C VAL A 38 1.53 -6.94 2.48
N ASP A 39 2.62 -7.31 3.14
CA ASP A 39 2.58 -8.17 4.32
C ASP A 39 2.15 -7.44 5.58
N LYS A 40 1.53 -8.19 6.48
CA LYS A 40 1.27 -7.75 7.86
C LYS A 40 2.62 -7.57 8.55
N ILE A 41 2.73 -6.54 9.38
CA ILE A 41 3.94 -6.38 10.20
C ILE A 41 3.63 -7.02 11.55
N PRO A 42 4.33 -8.12 11.91
CA PRO A 42 4.09 -8.80 13.19
C PRO A 42 4.41 -7.87 14.35
N GLU A 43 3.76 -8.12 15.49
CA GLU A 43 3.99 -7.41 16.74
C GLU A 43 5.49 -7.33 17.05
N LYS A 44 5.96 -6.11 17.34
CA LYS A 44 7.35 -5.91 17.79
C LYS A 44 7.34 -5.44 19.23
N LYS A 45 7.90 -6.29 20.10
CA LYS A 45 8.17 -5.95 21.49
C LYS A 45 9.58 -5.38 21.60
N TYR A 46 9.67 -4.11 21.94
CA TYR A 46 10.90 -3.48 22.41
C TYR A 46 10.87 -3.48 23.95
N GLU A 47 12.04 -3.37 24.59
CA GLU A 47 12.18 -3.45 26.06
C GLU A 47 11.25 -2.49 26.83
N THR A 48 10.88 -1.36 26.22
CA THR A 48 10.03 -0.31 26.82
C THR A 48 8.73 -0.05 26.07
N LEU A 49 8.46 -0.71 24.93
CA LEU A 49 7.30 -0.40 24.10
C LEU A 49 6.85 -1.56 23.22
N THR A 50 5.55 -1.83 23.22
CA THR A 50 4.95 -2.87 22.38
C THR A 50 4.25 -2.20 21.20
N VAL A 51 4.75 -2.46 19.99
CA VAL A 51 4.09 -2.04 18.76
C VAL A 51 3.14 -3.16 18.33
N PRO A 52 1.82 -2.92 18.30
CA PRO A 52 0.84 -3.94 17.94
C PRO A 52 1.02 -4.39 16.48
N GLU A 53 0.47 -5.56 16.16
CA GLU A 53 0.45 -6.05 14.78
C GLU A 53 -0.23 -5.04 13.87
N LEU A 54 0.43 -4.69 12.76
CA LEU A 54 -0.11 -3.74 11.79
C LEU A 54 -0.72 -4.52 10.61
N PRO A 55 -1.93 -4.13 10.15
CA PRO A 55 -2.62 -4.81 9.07
C PRO A 55 -1.81 -4.80 7.77
N PRO A 56 -2.12 -5.72 6.84
CA PRO A 56 -1.46 -5.77 5.55
C PRO A 56 -1.73 -4.46 4.82
N ALA A 57 -0.68 -3.84 4.30
CA ALA A 57 -0.76 -2.54 3.67
C ALA A 57 0.17 -2.46 2.47
N LEU A 58 -0.28 -1.76 1.43
CA LEU A 58 0.52 -1.42 0.27
C LEU A 58 1.45 -0.26 0.60
N LEU A 59 2.73 -0.43 0.30
CA LEU A 59 3.72 0.64 0.41
C LEU A 59 3.79 1.45 -0.87
N VAL A 60 3.50 2.73 -0.75
CA VAL A 60 3.47 3.66 -1.88
C VAL A 60 4.21 4.94 -1.52
N ASN A 61 4.79 5.59 -2.53
CA ASN A 61 5.51 6.84 -2.38
C ASN A 61 4.65 7.99 -2.91
N GLY A 62 4.51 9.05 -2.12
CA GLY A 62 3.66 10.18 -2.45
C GLY A 62 4.37 11.16 -3.36
N HIS A 63 3.67 11.63 -4.39
CA HIS A 63 4.15 12.80 -5.14
C HIS A 63 3.95 14.10 -4.34
N ILE A 64 2.91 14.16 -3.50
CA ILE A 64 2.52 15.36 -2.73
C ILE A 64 3.07 15.33 -1.29
N ARG A 65 3.25 14.15 -0.69
CA ARG A 65 3.89 13.96 0.61
C ARG A 65 5.22 13.25 0.39
N GLN A 66 6.34 13.93 0.66
CA GLN A 66 7.66 13.29 0.64
C GLN A 66 7.68 12.15 1.65
N GLY A 67 7.74 10.91 1.17
CA GLY A 67 7.90 9.73 2.01
C GLY A 67 7.09 8.51 1.56
N ASN A 68 7.53 7.34 2.00
CA ASN A 68 6.76 6.11 1.88
C ASN A 68 5.61 6.14 2.88
N TYR A 69 4.40 5.92 2.39
CA TYR A 69 3.21 5.76 3.22
C TYR A 69 2.54 4.42 2.95
N ARG A 70 1.77 3.97 3.94
CA ARG A 70 1.08 2.69 3.93
C ARG A 70 -0.39 2.94 3.64
N ILE A 71 -0.93 2.24 2.66
CA ILE A 71 -2.37 2.17 2.41
C ILE A 71 -2.84 0.79 2.83
N GLU A 72 -3.73 0.72 3.81
CA GLU A 72 -4.27 -0.56 4.28
C GLU A 72 -5.03 -1.28 3.16
N VAL A 73 -4.77 -2.57 3.00
CA VAL A 73 -5.42 -3.40 1.96
C VAL A 73 -6.93 -3.40 2.13
N GLU A 74 -7.40 -3.33 3.37
CA GLU A 74 -8.83 -3.30 3.69
C GLU A 74 -9.51 -2.05 3.14
N ASP A 75 -8.79 -0.93 3.02
CA ASP A 75 -9.32 0.31 2.48
C ASP A 75 -9.24 0.36 0.95
N ILE A 76 -8.47 -0.52 0.32
CA ILE A 76 -8.30 -0.53 -1.14
C ILE A 76 -9.50 -1.21 -1.80
N VAL A 77 -10.15 -0.47 -2.69
CA VAL A 77 -11.21 -0.98 -3.58
C VAL A 77 -10.63 -1.43 -4.91
N LYS A 78 -9.71 -0.63 -5.48
CA LYS A 78 -9.11 -0.91 -6.77
C LYS A 78 -7.75 -0.22 -6.90
N ILE A 79 -6.83 -0.86 -7.61
CA ILE A 79 -5.56 -0.28 -8.03
C ILE A 79 -5.60 -0.17 -9.55
N ALA A 80 -5.30 1.01 -10.07
CA ALA A 80 -5.16 1.26 -11.50
C ALA A 80 -3.71 1.68 -11.78
N TRP A 81 -3.06 0.99 -12.72
CA TRP A 81 -1.77 1.41 -13.24
C TRP A 81 -1.99 2.53 -14.26
N VAL A 82 -1.32 3.66 -14.06
CA VAL A 82 -1.35 4.77 -15.02
C VAL A 82 -0.05 4.70 -15.81
N ASP A 83 -0.11 4.05 -16.97
CA ASP A 83 0.95 4.15 -17.97
C ASP A 83 0.94 5.56 -18.55
N ASN A 84 2.13 6.17 -18.58
CA ASN A 84 2.33 7.54 -19.05
C ASN A 84 3.05 7.53 -20.40
#